data_AF-G7EEE9-F1
#
_entry.id   AF-G7EEE9-F1
#
_cell.length_a   1.000
_cell.length_b   1.000
_cell.length_c   1.000
_cell.angle_alpha   90.00
_cell.angle_beta   90.00
_cell.angle_gamma   90.00
#
_symmetry.space_group_name_H-M   'P 1'
#
loop_
_entity.id
_entity.type
_entity.pdbx_description
1 polymer ?
#
loop_
_entity_poly.entity_id
_entity_poly.type
_entity_poly.pdbx_seq_one_letter_code
_entity_poly.pdbx_strand_id
1 'polypeptide(L)'
;MSQLTVYADNNANKALVNTSNADDIAKQLAKVNVRFEQWQANADINEHTTHEQIISAYKNDIDRLKTENGYQTVDVISLAKGNLGASELRKKFLFEHTHSEDEVSFFCKRPRAILPAFRQ
;
A
#
# COMPACT_ATOMS: atom_id res chain seq x y z
N MET A 1 -4.32 7.82 -9.15
CA MET A 1 -5.13 8.84 -8.45
C MET A 1 -5.44 8.33 -7.06
N SER A 2 -5.08 9.10 -6.03
CA SER A 2 -5.30 8.77 -4.61
C SER A 2 -6.35 9.70 -4.02
N GLN A 3 -7.15 9.22 -3.06
CA GLN A 3 -8.14 10.01 -2.34
C GLN A 3 -8.12 9.60 -0.87
N LEU A 4 -8.17 10.58 0.03
CA LEU A 4 -8.29 10.37 1.46
C LEU A 4 -9.62 10.93 1.94
N THR A 5 -10.37 10.09 2.65
CA THR A 5 -11.56 10.50 3.40
C THR A 5 -11.40 10.06 4.85
N VAL A 6 -11.48 11.01 5.78
CA VAL A 6 -11.41 10.76 7.22
C VAL A 6 -12.78 11.00 7.83
N TYR A 7 -13.24 10.08 8.67
CA TYR A 7 -14.52 10.16 9.37
C TYR A 7 -14.31 10.35 10.87
N ALA A 8 -15.34 10.84 11.56
CA ALA A 8 -15.36 10.82 13.02
C ALA A 8 -15.65 9.40 13.51
N ASP A 9 -14.99 8.97 14.58
CA ASP A 9 -15.18 7.66 15.21
C ASP A 9 -16.66 7.41 15.57
N ASN A 10 -17.34 8.45 16.05
CA ASN A 10 -18.74 8.38 16.46
C ASN A 10 -19.75 8.68 15.33
N ASN A 11 -19.31 8.99 14.11
CA ASN A 11 -20.21 9.33 13.01
C ASN A 11 -19.58 9.10 11.63
N ALA A 12 -19.80 7.91 11.09
CA ALA A 12 -19.36 7.53 9.74
C ALA A 12 -20.08 8.28 8.60
N ASN A 13 -21.17 9.02 8.87
CA ASN A 13 -21.93 9.74 7.83
C ASN A 13 -21.38 11.15 7.56
N LYS A 14 -20.43 11.64 8.36
CA LYS A 14 -19.83 12.96 8.18
C LYS A 14 -18.32 12.84 8.02
N ALA A 15 -17.85 13.08 6.79
CA ALA A 15 -16.43 13.20 6.51
C ALA A 15 -15.88 14.48 7.17
N LEU A 16 -14.82 14.34 7.97
CA LEU A 16 -14.05 15.43 8.56
C LEU A 16 -13.04 16.00 7.56
N VAL A 17 -12.46 15.12 6.74
CA VAL A 17 -11.51 15.47 5.68
C VAL A 17 -11.90 14.71 4.42
N ASN A 18 -11.89 15.38 3.28
CA ASN A 18 -11.99 14.77 1.95
C ASN A 18 -11.04 15.52 1.02
N THR A 19 -10.00 14.86 0.55
CA THR A 19 -9.01 15.46 -0.36
C THR A 19 -8.48 14.44 -1.35
N SER A 20 -8.15 14.91 -2.55
CA SER A 20 -7.44 14.16 -3.60
C SER A 20 -6.06 14.74 -3.90
N ASN A 21 -5.65 15.80 -3.18
CA ASN A 21 -4.34 16.42 -3.33
C ASN A 21 -3.29 15.59 -2.57
N ALA A 22 -2.22 15.18 -3.25
CA ALA A 22 -1.20 14.29 -2.68
C ALA A 22 -0.47 14.89 -1.46
N ASP A 23 -0.14 16.18 -1.48
CA ASP A 23 0.52 16.86 -0.36
C ASP A 23 -0.39 16.93 0.88
N ASP A 24 -1.69 17.21 0.68
CA ASP A 24 -2.64 17.24 1.79
C ASP A 24 -2.87 15.85 2.38
N ILE A 25 -2.91 14.82 1.53
CA ILE A 25 -2.97 13.41 1.97
C ILE A 25 -1.75 13.09 2.83
N ALA A 26 -0.54 13.40 2.34
CA ALA A 26 0.70 13.15 3.06
C ALA A 26 0.72 13.84 4.43
N LYS A 27 0.36 15.12 4.48
CA LYS A 27 0.28 15.89 5.73
C LYS A 27 -0.72 15.31 6.72
N GLN A 28 -1.89 14.87 6.24
CA GLN A 28 -2.92 14.34 7.13
C GLN A 28 -2.53 12.97 7.70
N LEU A 29 -1.93 12.11 6.89
CA LEU A 29 -1.44 10.79 7.31
C LEU A 29 -0.22 10.89 8.23
N ALA A 30 0.68 11.86 8.01
CA ALA A 30 1.83 12.08 8.88
C ALA A 30 1.45 12.39 10.33
N LYS A 31 0.28 13.01 10.58
CA LYS A 31 -0.23 13.29 11.95
C LYS A 31 -0.47 12.03 12.78
N VAL A 32 -0.67 10.89 12.12
CA VAL A 32 -0.88 9.58 12.75
C VAL A 32 0.30 8.64 12.48
N ASN A 33 1.47 9.19 12.13
CA ASN A 33 2.69 8.46 11.80
C ASN A 33 2.57 7.51 10.59
N VAL A 34 1.65 7.78 9.67
CA VAL A 34 1.52 7.02 8.42
C VAL A 34 2.28 7.76 7.30
N ARG A 35 3.26 7.07 6.70
CA ARG A 35 4.03 7.58 5.55
C ARG A 35 3.25 7.35 4.26
N PHE A 36 3.13 8.40 3.45
CA PHE A 36 2.49 8.34 2.12
C PHE A 36 3.45 8.85 1.06
N GLU A 37 3.69 8.04 0.03
CA GLU A 37 4.57 8.37 -1.10
C GLU A 37 3.93 7.91 -2.42
N GLN A 38 4.30 8.58 -3.51
CA GLN A 38 3.96 8.17 -4.86
C GLN A 38 5.25 7.90 -5.63
N TRP A 39 5.49 6.64 -5.98
CA TRP A 39 6.69 6.26 -6.74
C TRP A 39 6.38 6.16 -8.21
N GLN A 40 7.39 6.44 -9.02
CA GLN A 40 7.33 6.30 -10.47
C GLN A 40 8.14 5.06 -10.87
N ALA A 41 7.49 4.12 -11.55
CA ALA A 41 8.20 2.96 -12.10
C ALA A 41 9.24 3.41 -13.13
N ASN A 42 10.44 2.82 -13.08
CA ASN A 42 11.47 3.04 -14.08
C ASN A 42 11.24 2.25 -15.38
N ALA A 43 10.19 1.44 -15.43
CA ALA A 43 9.80 0.63 -16.59
C ALA A 43 8.28 0.60 -16.75
N ASP A 44 7.81 0.30 -17.95
CA ASP A 44 6.38 0.10 -18.22
C ASP A 44 5.88 -1.18 -17.53
N ILE A 45 4.81 -1.06 -16.76
CA ILE A 45 4.20 -2.17 -16.04
C ILE A 45 2.82 -2.43 -16.62
N ASN A 46 2.67 -3.60 -17.21
CA ASN A 46 1.46 -4.05 -17.87
C ASN A 46 0.93 -5.35 -17.26
N GLU A 47 -0.08 -5.93 -17.90
CA GLU A 47 -0.78 -7.09 -17.36
C GLU A 47 0.08 -8.36 -17.31
N HIS A 48 1.11 -8.44 -18.14
CA HIS A 48 2.02 -9.57 -18.29
C HIS A 48 3.34 -9.40 -17.53
N THR A 49 3.56 -8.23 -16.90
CA THR A 49 4.76 -7.97 -16.11
C THR A 49 4.82 -8.91 -14.91
N THR A 50 5.92 -9.65 -14.78
CA THR A 50 6.11 -10.61 -13.69
C THR A 50 6.44 -9.90 -12.37
N HIS A 51 6.33 -10.62 -11.24
CA HIS A 51 6.68 -10.06 -9.92
C HIS A 51 8.13 -9.57 -9.88
N GLU A 52 9.07 -10.32 -10.45
CA GLU A 52 10.50 -9.94 -10.52
C GLU A 52 10.71 -8.65 -11.32
N GLN A 53 9.99 -8.48 -12.44
CA GLN A 53 10.05 -7.26 -13.24
C GLN A 53 9.47 -6.05 -12.50
N ILE A 54 8.40 -6.23 -11.71
CA ILE A 54 7.84 -5.17 -10.86
C ILE A 54 8.86 -4.76 -9.79
N ILE A 55 9.48 -5.72 -9.09
CA ILE A 55 10.51 -5.43 -8.08
C ILE A 55 11.67 -4.67 -8.73
N SER A 56 12.11 -5.10 -9.92
CA SER A 56 13.17 -4.42 -10.67
C SER A 56 12.80 -2.99 -11.05
N ALA A 57 11.56 -2.76 -11.50
CA ALA A 57 11.08 -1.43 -11.88
C ALA A 57 11.09 -0.42 -10.74
N TYR A 58 10.89 -0.87 -9.49
CA TYR A 58 10.93 -0.05 -8.27
C TYR A 58 12.20 -0.27 -7.43
N LYS A 59 13.23 -0.90 -7.99
CA LYS A 59 14.42 -1.32 -7.22
C LYS A 59 15.05 -0.17 -6.44
N ASN A 60 15.17 1.01 -7.03
CA ASN A 60 15.78 2.17 -6.37
C ASN A 60 14.99 2.63 -5.13
N ASP A 61 13.66 2.70 -5.22
CA ASP A 61 12.80 3.07 -4.10
C ASP A 61 12.78 1.99 -3.01
N ILE A 62 12.77 0.72 -3.42
CA ILE A 62 12.85 -0.42 -2.52
C ILE A 62 14.19 -0.41 -1.76
N ASP A 63 15.32 -0.27 -2.47
CA ASP A 63 16.65 -0.26 -1.84
C ASP A 63 16.81 0.95 -0.91
N ARG A 64 16.23 2.10 -1.26
CA ARG A 64 16.14 3.28 -0.39
C ARG A 64 15.40 2.95 0.90
N LEU A 65 14.20 2.37 0.82
CA LEU A 65 13.44 1.98 2.01
C LEU A 65 14.15 0.91 2.85
N LYS A 66 14.76 -0.09 2.21
CA LYS A 66 15.56 -1.11 2.91
C LYS A 66 16.69 -0.48 3.71
N THR A 67 17.34 0.53 3.15
CA THR A 67 18.44 1.25 3.80
C THR A 67 17.94 2.18 4.92
N GLU A 68 16.84 2.91 4.70
CA GLU A 68 16.27 3.85 5.68
C GLU A 68 15.66 3.13 6.90
N ASN A 69 14.93 2.04 6.67
CA ASN A 69 14.07 1.42 7.68
C ASN A 69 14.52 0.00 8.08
N GLY A 70 15.52 -0.57 7.39
CA GLY A 70 16.08 -1.89 7.72
C GLY A 70 15.23 -3.08 7.26
N TYR A 71 14.31 -2.89 6.30
CA TYR A 71 13.49 -3.99 5.78
C TYR A 71 14.35 -5.08 5.11
N GLN A 72 14.13 -6.35 5.45
CA GLN A 72 14.90 -7.45 4.87
C GLN A 72 14.24 -8.03 3.62
N THR A 73 12.93 -8.26 3.69
CA THR A 73 12.17 -8.93 2.63
C THR A 73 11.17 -8.00 1.98
N VAL A 74 10.87 -8.29 0.71
CA VAL A 74 9.88 -7.58 -0.09
C VAL A 74 9.13 -8.64 -0.87
N ASP A 75 7.82 -8.72 -0.64
CA ASP A 75 6.95 -9.66 -1.33
C ASP A 75 6.01 -8.91 -2.27
N VAL A 76 5.59 -9.56 -3.35
CA VAL A 76 4.58 -9.02 -4.29
C VAL A 76 3.38 -9.94 -4.28
N ILE A 77 2.24 -9.42 -3.82
CA ILE A 77 0.97 -10.16 -3.82
C ILE A 77 0.06 -9.55 -4.88
N SER A 78 -0.44 -10.36 -5.81
CA SER A 78 -1.44 -9.96 -6.81
C SER A 78 -2.74 -10.73 -6.63
N LEU A 79 -3.84 -10.01 -6.41
CA LEU A 79 -5.18 -10.58 -6.23
C LEU A 79 -6.03 -10.37 -7.49
N ALA A 80 -6.05 -11.36 -8.38
CA ALA A 80 -6.85 -11.32 -9.60
C ALA A 80 -8.36 -11.26 -9.32
N LYS A 81 -9.09 -10.50 -10.15
CA LYS A 81 -10.56 -10.42 -10.11
C LYS A 81 -11.14 -11.80 -10.50
N GLY A 82 -11.84 -12.45 -9.57
CA GLY A 82 -12.41 -13.80 -9.76
C GLY A 82 -11.77 -14.90 -8.91
N ASN A 83 -10.82 -14.57 -8.03
CA ASN A 83 -10.28 -15.55 -7.08
C ASN A 83 -11.41 -16.08 -6.16
N LEU A 84 -11.69 -17.38 -6.24
CA LEU A 84 -12.74 -18.06 -5.47
C LEU A 84 -12.51 -17.95 -3.95
N GLY A 85 -11.27 -17.81 -3.51
CA GLY A 85 -10.88 -17.59 -2.11
C GLY A 85 -10.88 -16.13 -1.66
N ALA A 86 -11.21 -15.16 -2.53
CA ALA A 86 -11.14 -13.73 -2.20
C ALA A 86 -12.07 -13.34 -1.04
N SER A 87 -13.22 -14.00 -0.89
CA SER A 87 -14.16 -13.71 0.21
C SER A 87 -13.62 -14.20 1.55
N GLU A 88 -12.98 -15.36 1.60
CA GLU A 88 -12.32 -15.90 2.81
C GLU A 88 -11.08 -15.09 3.19
N LEU A 89 -10.26 -14.69 2.21
CA LEU A 89 -9.11 -13.81 2.44
C LEU A 89 -9.55 -12.44 2.99
N ARG A 90 -10.62 -11.84 2.44
CA ARG A 90 -11.17 -10.57 2.96
C ARG A 90 -11.65 -10.68 4.39
N LYS A 91 -12.21 -11.82 4.81
CA LYS A 91 -12.61 -12.03 6.22
C LYS A 91 -11.42 -11.94 7.16
N LYS A 92 -10.24 -12.42 6.77
CA LYS A 92 -9.03 -12.31 7.59
C LYS A 92 -8.57 -10.85 7.75
N PHE A 93 -8.70 -10.04 6.70
CA PHE A 93 -8.39 -8.60 6.75
C PHE A 93 -9.49 -7.73 7.40
N LEU A 94 -10.69 -8.27 7.62
CA LEU A 94 -11.78 -7.56 8.30
C LEU A 94 -11.62 -7.53 9.82
N PHE A 95 -10.81 -8.43 10.39
CA PHE A 95 -10.46 -8.38 11.79
C PHE A 95 -9.32 -7.38 12.00
N GLU A 96 -9.57 -6.41 12.87
CA GLU A 96 -8.55 -5.49 13.33
C GLU A 96 -7.41 -6.26 13.98
N HIS A 97 -6.19 -5.97 13.55
CA HIS A 97 -4.97 -6.53 14.11
C HIS A 97 -3.87 -5.47 14.04
N THR A 98 -2.93 -5.56 14.98
CA THR A 98 -1.75 -4.71 15.03
C THR A 98 -0.53 -5.56 14.77
N HIS A 99 0.35 -5.11 13.89
CA HIS A 99 1.66 -5.71 13.73
C HIS A 99 2.65 -5.01 14.66
N SER A 100 3.57 -5.78 15.25
CA SER A 100 4.71 -5.23 16.00
C SER A 100 5.76 -4.59 15.08
N GLU A 101 5.61 -4.80 13.77
CA GLU A 101 6.52 -4.37 12.71
C GLU A 101 5.82 -3.40 11.76
N ASP A 102 6.62 -2.55 11.10
CA ASP A 102 6.11 -1.64 10.08
C ASP A 102 5.62 -2.43 8.86
N GLU A 103 4.35 -2.24 8.48
CA GLU A 103 3.78 -2.78 7.25
C GLU A 103 3.75 -1.67 6.18
N VAL A 104 4.60 -1.80 5.17
CA VAL A 104 4.53 -0.94 3.98
C VAL A 104 3.67 -1.65 2.94
N SER A 105 2.70 -0.95 2.34
CA SER A 105 1.86 -1.47 1.27
C SER A 105 1.96 -0.58 0.02
N PHE A 106 2.50 -1.12 -1.07
CA PHE A 106 2.59 -0.40 -2.36
C PHE A 106 1.60 -0.91 -3.39
N PHE A 107 0.94 0.00 -4.11
CA PHE A 107 -0.07 -0.30 -5.12
C PHE A 107 0.39 0.05 -6.54
N CYS A 108 0.73 -0.98 -7.33
CA CYS A 108 1.25 -0.79 -8.69
C CYS A 108 0.24 -1.08 -9.84
N LYS A 109 -0.56 -2.15 -9.73
CA LYS A 109 -1.42 -2.66 -10.83
C LYS A 109 -2.90 -2.62 -10.44
N ARG A 110 -3.81 -2.48 -11.42
CA ARG A 110 -5.22 -2.91 -11.26
C ARG A 110 -5.39 -4.35 -11.79
N PRO A 111 -6.02 -5.28 -11.04
CA PRO A 111 -6.55 -5.12 -9.70
C PRO A 111 -5.53 -5.56 -8.64
N ARG A 112 -4.86 -4.57 -8.04
CA ARG A 112 -4.14 -4.58 -6.76
C ARG A 112 -2.97 -5.57 -6.66
N ALA A 113 -1.77 -5.05 -6.96
CA ALA A 113 -0.57 -5.53 -6.30
C ALA A 113 -0.50 -4.84 -4.91
N ILE A 114 -0.24 -5.61 -3.86
CA ILE A 114 0.14 -5.12 -2.53
C ILE A 114 1.55 -5.67 -2.32
N LEU A 115 2.53 -4.80 -2.16
CA LEU A 115 3.84 -5.24 -1.65
C LEU A 115 3.86 -5.04 -0.14
N PRO A 116 3.70 -6.09 0.69
CA PRO A 116 4.06 -6.02 2.09
C PRO A 116 5.59 -6.13 2.21
N ALA A 117 6.21 -5.16 2.88
CA ALA A 117 7.57 -5.30 3.41
C ALA A 117 7.46 -5.49 4.93
N PHE A 118 8.07 -6.56 5.45
CA PHE A 118 8.07 -6.90 6.88
C PHE A 118 9.45 -6.64 7.50
N ARG A 119 9.51 -6.46 8.83
CA ARG A 119 10.74 -6.10 9.53
C ARG A 119 11.55 -7.31 10.02
N GLN A 120 11.07 -8.30 10.76
CA GLN A 120 11.88 -9.18 11.65
C GLN A 120 12.64 -8.45 12.76
#